data_AF-G9KED2-F1
#
_entry.id   AF-G9KED2-F1
#
_cell.length_a   1.000
_cell.length_b   1.000
_cell.length_c   1.000
_cell.angle_alpha   90.00
_cell.angle_beta   90.00
_cell.angle_gamma   90.00
#
_symmetry.space_group_name_H-M   'P 1'
#
loop_
_entity.id
_entity.type
_entity.pdbx_description
1 polymer ?
#
loop_
_entity_poly.entity_id
_entity_poly.type
_entity_poly.pdbx_seq_one_letter_code
_entity_poly.pdbx_strand_id
1 'polypeptide(L)'
;MSSQPKLYAARGRALPAFPVGMSLTFAVQFYNSIGEKFHTHNTQLHLALNRDDLLLIGPGNRNYTYVAQAVNTGVTLVGIWDRRHPGVADYIPVAVEHAITPDTQLTFVGDVICFRTHLLNHNGEPGIWMISADNILQADTGTGVGVARSPGIATVFHDIPGVVKTYREVVVNASSRLTLSYDLKTYLTNTPNSTVFKLFITIGRNGANLKGSCTPSQALAITTVLLPETLVLCHVQFSNTLLDIPASKVFHVHAGFSTERGVYVCLIRARPQSEELLQALSAADTAVYGWATLVRERSKNGMQRILIPFIPAFYINQSELVLSRRQDVGEIRVLGVERVLEKLEVFPSSPVLVVSGHRRSSLTPGLAVYPVRVVNFTSLQQTASPIFINISCELTSQSEAVLVRALKEKAGADQCEDSGILQKFLGSHQTILFTLCAVLASTAFTFLAYNAFLHKIQTAPVVYVPTRGPPPPG
;
A
#
# COMPACT_ATOMS: atom_id res chain seq x y z
N MET A 1 42.28 -30.34 22.36
CA MET A 1 41.79 -30.82 21.04
C MET A 1 41.88 -29.69 20.00
N SER A 2 42.06 -30.03 18.72
CA SER A 2 41.86 -29.08 17.60
C SER A 2 40.77 -29.59 16.67
N SER A 3 39.95 -28.71 16.09
CA SER A 3 38.86 -29.06 15.18
C SER A 3 39.08 -28.58 13.74
N GLN A 4 38.57 -29.33 12.77
CA GLN A 4 38.49 -28.95 11.35
C GLN A 4 37.13 -29.33 10.75
N PRO A 5 36.54 -28.53 9.85
CA PRO A 5 37.03 -27.23 9.35
C PRO A 5 37.01 -26.12 10.42
N LYS A 6 37.84 -25.08 10.24
CA LYS A 6 37.78 -23.88 11.10
C LYS A 6 36.53 -23.09 10.75
N LEU A 7 35.73 -22.76 11.77
CA LEU A 7 34.56 -21.91 11.62
C LEU A 7 34.94 -20.45 11.80
N TYR A 8 34.42 -19.61 10.93
CA TYR A 8 34.58 -18.15 11.00
C TYR A 8 33.23 -17.54 11.35
N ALA A 9 33.26 -16.57 12.25
CA ALA A 9 32.09 -15.81 12.67
C ALA A 9 32.32 -14.32 12.46
N ALA A 10 31.24 -13.57 12.25
CA ALA A 10 31.31 -12.11 12.12
C ALA A 10 32.02 -11.45 13.33
N ARG A 11 32.80 -10.39 13.07
CA ARG A 11 33.61 -9.70 14.08
C ARG A 11 32.79 -9.31 15.32
N GLY A 12 33.33 -9.59 16.50
CA GLY A 12 32.70 -9.29 17.79
C GLY A 12 31.62 -10.30 18.23
N ARG A 13 31.39 -11.38 17.49
CA ARG A 13 30.49 -12.47 17.89
C ARG A 13 31.21 -13.81 17.80
N ALA A 14 31.31 -14.51 18.93
CA ALA A 14 31.74 -15.91 18.95
C ALA A 14 30.53 -16.81 18.63
N LEU A 15 30.77 -17.96 17.99
CA LEU A 15 29.75 -19.00 17.90
C LEU A 15 29.59 -19.63 19.29
N PRO A 16 28.41 -19.50 19.93
CA PRO A 16 28.22 -19.98 21.30
C PRO A 16 28.16 -21.50 21.39
N ALA A 17 27.83 -22.18 20.28
CA ALA A 17 27.61 -23.61 20.23
C ALA A 17 27.92 -24.17 18.83
N PHE A 18 28.03 -25.50 18.77
CA PHE A 18 28.22 -26.27 17.56
C PHE A 18 26.92 -26.28 16.72
N PRO A 19 26.93 -25.79 15.47
CA PRO A 19 25.70 -25.71 14.68
C PRO A 19 25.08 -27.08 14.36
N VAL A 20 23.77 -27.21 14.56
CA VAL A 20 23.00 -28.39 14.10
C VAL A 20 23.23 -28.65 12.60
N GLY A 21 23.40 -29.93 12.24
CA GLY A 21 23.65 -30.39 10.87
C GLY A 21 25.12 -30.38 10.47
N MET A 22 26.01 -29.82 11.29
CA MET A 22 27.43 -29.73 10.99
C MET A 22 28.20 -30.99 11.41
N SER A 23 29.30 -31.28 10.71
CA SER A 23 30.30 -32.28 11.11
C SER A 23 31.66 -31.63 11.35
N LEU A 24 32.32 -31.95 12.46
CA LEU A 24 33.67 -31.52 12.80
C LEU A 24 34.58 -32.73 13.02
N THR A 25 35.81 -32.63 12.56
CA THR A 25 36.88 -33.57 12.88
C THR A 25 37.68 -33.05 14.07
N PHE A 26 37.64 -33.75 15.19
CA PHE A 26 38.48 -33.52 16.35
C PHE A 26 39.78 -34.29 16.22
N ALA A 27 40.90 -33.67 16.57
CA ALA A 27 42.19 -34.32 16.72
C ALA A 27 42.64 -34.31 18.18
N VAL A 28 43.03 -35.48 18.67
CA VAL A 28 43.61 -35.68 19.99
C VAL A 28 45.13 -35.49 19.87
N GLN A 29 45.69 -34.71 20.80
CA GLN A 29 47.12 -34.44 20.88
C GLN A 29 47.55 -34.69 22.32
N PHE A 30 48.72 -35.29 22.49
CA PHE A 30 49.27 -35.62 23.80
C PHE A 30 50.36 -34.62 24.16
N TYR A 31 50.31 -34.14 25.40
CA TYR A 31 51.24 -33.17 25.95
C TYR A 31 51.80 -33.69 27.27
N ASN A 32 53.10 -33.50 27.50
CA ASN A 32 53.74 -33.86 28.76
C ASN A 32 53.39 -32.84 29.86
N SER A 33 53.89 -33.06 31.08
CA SER A 33 53.65 -32.19 32.24
C SER A 33 54.19 -30.76 32.10
N ILE A 34 55.04 -30.51 31.10
CA ILE A 34 55.65 -29.19 30.80
C ILE A 34 54.96 -28.55 29.57
N GLY A 35 53.98 -29.23 28.96
CA GLY A 35 53.21 -28.72 27.82
C GLY A 35 53.84 -28.98 26.45
N GLU A 36 54.84 -29.84 26.35
CA GLU A 36 55.44 -30.23 25.07
C GLU A 36 54.65 -31.38 24.43
N LYS A 37 54.39 -31.25 23.13
CA LYS A 37 53.69 -32.26 22.35
C LYS A 37 54.58 -33.49 22.14
N PHE A 38 54.06 -34.68 22.42
CA PHE A 38 54.76 -35.94 22.16
C PHE A 38 53.92 -36.91 21.33
N HIS A 39 54.61 -37.84 20.66
CA HIS A 39 53.99 -38.94 19.94
C HIS A 39 53.95 -40.17 20.83
N THR A 40 52.82 -40.88 20.79
CA THR A 40 52.63 -42.09 21.55
C THR A 40 52.36 -43.27 20.62
N HIS A 41 53.11 -44.35 20.81
CA HIS A 41 53.13 -45.50 19.91
C HIS A 41 52.19 -46.64 20.36
N ASN A 42 51.60 -46.55 21.56
CA ASN A 42 50.89 -47.68 22.18
C ASN A 42 49.65 -47.26 22.98
N THR A 43 48.87 -46.29 22.47
CA THR A 43 47.62 -45.85 23.11
C THR A 43 46.40 -46.52 22.51
N GLN A 44 45.39 -46.72 23.34
CA GLN A 44 44.10 -47.19 22.93
C GLN A 44 43.04 -46.19 23.39
N LEU A 45 42.90 -45.12 22.62
CA LEU A 45 41.92 -44.08 22.89
C LEU A 45 40.50 -44.64 22.75
N HIS A 46 39.71 -44.38 23.78
CA HIS A 46 38.29 -44.64 23.81
C HIS A 46 37.56 -43.33 24.02
N LEU A 47 36.46 -43.18 23.29
CA LEU A 47 35.61 -42.02 23.32
C LEU A 47 34.19 -42.46 23.65
N ALA A 48 33.55 -41.76 24.59
CA ALA A 48 32.15 -41.97 24.92
C ALA A 48 31.42 -40.64 25.06
N LEU A 49 30.10 -40.71 24.84
CA LEU A 49 29.17 -39.62 25.04
C LEU A 49 28.20 -39.98 26.14
N ASN A 50 27.78 -38.99 26.93
CA ASN A 50 26.65 -39.16 27.83
C ASN A 50 25.30 -39.13 27.09
N ARG A 51 25.25 -38.45 25.94
CA ARG A 51 24.07 -38.33 25.06
C ARG A 51 24.50 -38.39 23.60
N ASP A 52 24.21 -39.50 22.94
CA ASP A 52 24.47 -39.77 21.52
C ASP A 52 23.34 -39.27 20.60
N ASP A 53 22.15 -38.99 21.16
CA ASP A 53 21.02 -38.40 20.46
C ASP A 53 21.24 -36.94 20.02
N LEU A 54 22.21 -36.24 20.64
CA LEU A 54 22.57 -34.86 20.34
C LEU A 54 23.76 -34.75 19.37
N LEU A 55 24.74 -35.63 19.53
CA LEU A 55 26.00 -35.62 18.81
C LEU A 55 26.37 -37.07 18.46
N LEU A 56 26.55 -37.38 17.19
CA LEU A 56 27.10 -38.67 16.77
C LEU A 56 28.61 -38.53 16.64
N ILE A 57 29.40 -39.44 17.18
CA ILE A 57 30.86 -39.37 17.10
C ILE A 57 31.47 -40.73 16.78
N GLY A 58 32.44 -40.74 15.86
CA GLY A 58 33.11 -41.96 15.43
C GLY A 58 34.58 -41.73 15.07
N PRO A 59 35.35 -42.80 14.87
CA PRO A 59 36.74 -42.71 14.45
C PRO A 59 36.85 -42.03 13.07
N GLY A 60 37.83 -41.15 12.90
CA GLY A 60 38.12 -40.47 11.64
C GLY A 60 39.12 -41.23 10.77
N ASN A 61 39.47 -40.63 9.63
CA ASN A 61 40.33 -41.26 8.61
C ASN A 61 41.83 -41.25 8.95
N ARG A 62 42.23 -40.68 10.10
CA ARG A 62 43.62 -40.59 10.55
C ARG A 62 43.71 -41.08 11.99
N ASN A 63 44.90 -41.54 12.39
CA ASN A 63 45.13 -41.93 13.77
C ASN A 63 44.83 -40.75 14.70
N TYR A 64 44.14 -41.05 15.81
CA TYR A 64 43.79 -40.07 16.84
C TYR A 64 42.87 -38.93 16.36
N THR A 65 42.11 -39.16 15.29
CA THR A 65 41.04 -38.25 14.87
C THR A 65 39.65 -38.89 15.03
N TYR A 66 38.67 -38.04 15.31
CA TYR A 66 37.27 -38.44 15.48
C TYR A 66 36.38 -37.46 14.71
N VAL A 67 35.37 -37.96 14.01
CA VAL A 67 34.37 -37.12 13.33
C VAL A 67 33.13 -37.08 14.21
N ALA A 68 32.68 -35.88 14.57
CA ALA A 68 31.44 -35.68 15.29
C ALA A 68 30.43 -34.88 14.46
N GLN A 69 29.19 -35.33 14.43
CA GLN A 69 28.07 -34.74 13.70
C GLN A 69 27.01 -34.27 14.69
N ALA A 70 26.67 -32.98 14.64
CA ALA A 70 25.60 -32.39 15.46
C ALA A 70 24.23 -32.74 14.88
N VAL A 71 23.43 -33.44 15.67
CA VAL A 71 22.10 -33.94 15.25
C VAL A 71 20.98 -33.11 15.88
N ASN A 72 21.02 -32.88 17.19
CA ASN A 72 19.96 -32.19 17.94
C ASN A 72 20.51 -31.15 18.90
N THR A 73 19.67 -30.19 19.29
CA THR A 73 20.06 -29.12 20.21
C THR A 73 20.18 -29.59 21.66
N GLY A 74 21.13 -29.04 22.40
CA GLY A 74 21.39 -29.36 23.80
C GLY A 74 22.87 -29.39 24.13
N VAL A 75 23.22 -29.89 25.32
CA VAL A 75 24.62 -30.03 25.77
C VAL A 75 24.91 -31.50 26.05
N THR A 76 26.00 -32.00 25.49
CA THR A 76 26.53 -33.35 25.75
C THR A 76 27.97 -33.27 26.27
N LEU A 77 28.43 -34.29 26.98
CA LEU A 77 29.79 -34.38 27.48
C LEU A 77 30.54 -35.45 26.68
N VAL A 78 31.66 -35.05 26.06
CA VAL A 78 32.57 -35.94 25.36
C VAL A 78 33.67 -36.37 26.32
N GLY A 79 33.67 -37.65 26.71
CA GLY A 79 34.75 -38.24 27.50
C GLY A 79 35.74 -38.95 26.58
N ILE A 80 37.03 -38.65 26.73
CA ILE A 80 38.12 -39.31 26.00
C ILE A 80 39.15 -39.80 27.00
N TRP A 81 39.53 -41.07 26.91
CA TRP A 81 40.56 -41.64 27.77
C TRP A 81 41.36 -42.71 27.05
N ASP A 82 42.60 -42.90 27.47
CA ASP A 82 43.39 -44.05 27.04
C ASP A 82 43.08 -45.27 27.91
N ARG A 83 42.54 -46.33 27.31
CA ARG A 83 42.25 -47.59 28.04
C ARG A 83 43.50 -48.22 28.65
N ARG A 84 44.68 -47.95 28.09
CA ARG A 84 45.96 -48.48 28.59
C ARG A 84 46.59 -47.61 29.67
N HIS A 85 46.19 -46.34 29.73
CA HIS A 85 46.67 -45.37 30.72
C HIS A 85 45.46 -44.65 31.34
N PRO A 86 44.77 -45.27 32.32
CA PRO A 86 43.50 -44.76 32.85
C PRO A 86 43.57 -43.35 33.48
N GLY A 87 44.77 -42.88 33.84
CA GLY A 87 45.00 -41.52 34.33
C GLY A 87 45.06 -40.44 33.24
N VAL A 88 45.04 -40.82 31.96
CA VAL A 88 45.04 -39.89 30.82
C VAL A 88 43.61 -39.81 30.27
N ALA A 89 42.84 -38.85 30.79
CA ALA A 89 41.46 -38.62 30.39
C ALA A 89 41.15 -37.11 30.29
N ASP A 90 40.22 -36.76 29.40
CA ASP A 90 39.70 -35.41 29.21
C ASP A 90 38.18 -35.46 29.01
N TYR A 91 37.47 -34.44 29.47
CA TYR A 91 36.01 -34.34 29.40
C TYR A 91 35.62 -32.96 28.89
N ILE A 92 35.00 -32.92 27.70
CA ILE A 92 34.75 -31.69 26.98
C ILE A 92 33.23 -31.49 26.82
N PRO A 93 32.65 -30.42 27.38
CA PRO A 93 31.25 -30.10 27.12
C PRO A 93 31.10 -29.59 25.69
N VAL A 94 30.14 -30.16 24.96
CA VAL A 94 29.78 -29.76 23.59
C VAL A 94 28.33 -29.31 23.59
N ALA A 95 28.13 -28.01 23.46
CA ALA A 95 26.82 -27.41 23.23
C ALA A 95 26.50 -27.46 21.73
N VAL A 96 25.27 -27.84 21.38
CA VAL A 96 24.75 -27.89 20.02
C VAL A 96 23.51 -27.00 19.93
N GLU A 97 23.49 -26.05 18.99
CA GLU A 97 22.38 -25.11 18.81
C GLU A 97 22.13 -24.78 17.33
N HIS A 98 21.01 -24.11 17.03
CA HIS A 98 20.74 -23.59 15.70
C HIS A 98 21.60 -22.36 15.40
N ALA A 99 22.35 -22.39 14.29
CA ALA A 99 23.10 -21.24 13.82
C ALA A 99 22.27 -20.25 12.97
N ILE A 100 21.04 -20.62 12.62
CA ILE A 100 20.07 -19.76 11.92
C ILE A 100 19.11 -19.18 12.95
N THR A 101 18.96 -17.87 12.98
CA THR A 101 18.06 -17.09 13.87
C THR A 101 17.03 -16.33 13.01
N PRO A 102 15.88 -15.86 13.55
CA PRO A 102 15.37 -15.99 14.92
C PRO A 102 14.77 -17.38 15.19
N ASP A 103 14.19 -17.56 16.38
CA ASP A 103 13.32 -18.72 16.63
C ASP A 103 12.05 -18.69 15.77
N THR A 104 11.71 -19.87 15.25
CA THR A 104 10.64 -20.16 14.31
C THR A 104 9.45 -20.83 14.98
N GLN A 105 9.51 -21.06 16.30
CA GLN A 105 8.35 -21.46 17.08
C GLN A 105 7.18 -20.47 16.90
N LEU A 106 5.96 -21.00 16.94
CA LEU A 106 4.73 -20.23 16.78
C LEU A 106 4.69 -19.39 15.50
N THR A 107 5.11 -19.96 14.36
CA THR A 107 4.99 -19.31 13.05
C THR A 107 3.61 -19.58 12.47
N PHE A 108 2.99 -18.53 11.92
CA PHE A 108 1.67 -18.60 11.31
C PHE A 108 1.73 -18.16 9.85
N VAL A 109 0.74 -18.59 9.06
CA VAL A 109 0.52 -18.04 7.72
C VAL A 109 0.43 -16.52 7.79
N GLY A 110 1.21 -15.83 6.96
CA GLY A 110 1.35 -14.38 6.95
C GLY A 110 2.57 -13.85 7.70
N ASP A 111 3.29 -14.67 8.47
CA ASP A 111 4.53 -14.22 9.10
C ASP A 111 5.65 -14.03 8.06
N VAL A 112 6.39 -12.94 8.21
CA VAL A 112 7.61 -12.59 7.51
C VAL A 112 8.78 -12.83 8.46
N ILE A 113 9.77 -13.62 8.03
CA ILE A 113 10.88 -14.06 8.87
C ILE A 113 12.19 -13.61 8.23
N CYS A 114 12.95 -12.77 8.92
CA CYS A 114 14.26 -12.33 8.48
C CYS A 114 15.32 -13.25 9.07
N PHE A 115 15.67 -14.31 8.33
CA PHE A 115 16.68 -15.25 8.79
C PHE A 115 18.06 -14.62 8.81
N ARG A 116 18.87 -15.01 9.77
CA ARG A 116 20.24 -14.55 9.91
C ARG A 116 21.12 -15.63 10.48
N THR A 117 22.34 -15.70 9.99
CA THR A 117 23.41 -16.48 10.58
C THR A 117 24.67 -15.63 10.72
N HIS A 118 25.55 -16.04 11.62
CA HIS A 118 26.85 -15.41 11.84
C HIS A 118 28.01 -16.19 11.21
N LEU A 119 27.71 -17.33 10.58
CA LEU A 119 28.69 -18.18 9.92
C LEU A 119 29.21 -17.50 8.64
N LEU A 120 30.54 -17.50 8.48
CA LEU A 120 31.25 -16.96 7.32
C LEU A 120 32.25 -17.99 6.79
N ASN A 121 32.64 -17.84 5.53
CA ASN A 121 33.77 -18.58 4.98
C ASN A 121 35.12 -18.00 5.47
N HIS A 122 36.23 -18.62 5.06
CA HIS A 122 37.59 -18.17 5.41
C HIS A 122 37.95 -16.77 4.88
N ASN A 123 37.27 -16.32 3.83
CA ASN A 123 37.41 -14.98 3.25
C ASN A 123 36.46 -13.95 3.89
N GLY A 124 35.60 -14.36 4.82
CA GLY A 124 34.61 -13.49 5.47
C GLY A 124 33.32 -13.29 4.67
N GLU A 125 33.07 -14.10 3.64
CA GLU A 125 31.86 -14.03 2.81
C GLU A 125 30.72 -14.89 3.40
N PRO A 126 29.45 -14.47 3.23
CA PRO A 126 28.29 -15.23 3.66
C PRO A 126 28.04 -16.47 2.78
N GLY A 127 27.21 -17.39 3.29
CA GLY A 127 26.74 -18.54 2.52
C GLY A 127 25.50 -18.26 1.69
N ILE A 128 24.95 -19.35 1.12
CA ILE A 128 23.77 -19.35 0.26
C ILE A 128 22.59 -19.90 1.05
N TRP A 129 21.42 -19.29 0.88
CA TRP A 129 20.16 -19.75 1.47
C TRP A 129 19.42 -20.70 0.52
N MET A 130 18.84 -21.75 1.07
CA MET A 130 17.97 -22.69 0.34
C MET A 130 16.75 -23.06 1.18
N ILE A 131 15.65 -23.41 0.51
CA ILE A 131 14.38 -23.79 1.15
C ILE A 131 13.87 -25.12 0.59
N SER A 132 13.36 -26.00 1.45
CA SER A 132 12.80 -27.30 1.01
C SER A 132 11.41 -27.21 0.38
N ALA A 133 10.57 -26.25 0.78
CA ALA A 133 9.17 -26.14 0.37
C ALA A 133 8.72 -24.68 0.21
N ASP A 134 8.92 -24.14 -0.99
CA ASP A 134 8.62 -22.73 -1.32
C ASP A 134 7.12 -22.38 -1.29
N ASN A 135 6.24 -23.37 -1.49
CA ASN A 135 4.79 -23.22 -1.37
C ASN A 135 4.31 -23.00 0.09
N ILE A 136 5.10 -23.41 1.08
CA ILE A 136 4.85 -23.26 2.51
C ILE A 136 5.54 -22.00 3.02
N LEU A 137 6.85 -21.88 2.79
CA LEU A 137 7.67 -20.75 3.18
C LEU A 137 8.40 -20.23 1.94
N GLN A 138 7.89 -19.16 1.35
CA GLN A 138 8.52 -18.58 0.17
C GLN A 138 9.71 -17.73 0.62
N ALA A 139 10.91 -17.97 0.10
CA ALA A 139 12.12 -17.29 0.56
C ALA A 139 12.94 -16.67 -0.57
N ASP A 140 13.50 -15.49 -0.31
CA ASP A 140 14.53 -14.91 -1.17
C ASP A 140 15.89 -15.53 -0.83
N THR A 141 16.44 -16.31 -1.75
CA THR A 141 17.69 -17.05 -1.52
C THR A 141 18.92 -16.14 -1.44
N GLY A 142 18.83 -14.91 -1.97
CA GLY A 142 19.91 -13.93 -1.92
C GLY A 142 20.10 -13.31 -0.54
N THR A 143 19.00 -13.03 0.17
CA THR A 143 19.03 -12.31 1.46
C THR A 143 18.58 -13.15 2.65
N GLY A 144 17.93 -14.29 2.42
CA GLY A 144 17.45 -15.19 3.47
C GLY A 144 16.19 -14.69 4.17
N VAL A 145 15.42 -13.78 3.59
CA VAL A 145 14.09 -13.44 4.11
C VAL A 145 13.04 -14.41 3.58
N GLY A 146 12.05 -14.79 4.41
CA GLY A 146 10.96 -15.67 4.02
C GLY A 146 9.58 -15.16 4.42
N VAL A 147 8.55 -15.56 3.68
CA VAL A 147 7.13 -15.29 3.96
C VAL A 147 6.37 -16.60 4.04
N ALA A 148 5.70 -16.84 5.17
CA ALA A 148 4.86 -18.01 5.40
C ALA A 148 3.56 -17.91 4.58
N ARG A 149 3.39 -18.76 3.57
CA ARG A 149 2.28 -18.72 2.61
C ARG A 149 1.18 -19.72 2.90
N SER A 150 1.55 -20.90 3.39
CA SER A 150 0.62 -22.01 3.60
C SER A 150 1.00 -22.80 4.85
N PRO A 151 0.04 -23.45 5.54
CA PRO A 151 0.35 -24.32 6.67
C PRO A 151 1.19 -25.53 6.23
N GLY A 152 2.12 -25.96 7.08
CA GLY A 152 2.98 -27.11 6.83
C GLY A 152 4.36 -26.94 7.45
N ILE A 153 5.29 -27.81 7.06
CA ILE A 153 6.67 -27.81 7.55
C ILE A 153 7.59 -27.50 6.37
N ALA A 154 8.49 -26.53 6.56
CA ALA A 154 9.56 -26.22 5.63
C ALA A 154 10.90 -26.18 6.37
N THR A 155 11.99 -26.44 5.67
CA THR A 155 13.34 -26.42 6.23
C THR A 155 14.16 -25.38 5.48
N VAL A 156 14.74 -24.46 6.24
CA VAL A 156 15.66 -23.44 5.74
C VAL A 156 17.08 -23.96 5.93
N PHE A 157 17.85 -23.99 4.87
CA PHE A 157 19.26 -24.35 4.88
C PHE A 157 20.11 -23.12 4.64
N HIS A 158 21.26 -23.09 5.30
CA HIS A 158 22.33 -22.16 5.00
C HIS A 158 23.61 -22.94 4.73
N ASP A 159 24.14 -22.80 3.52
CA ASP A 159 25.29 -23.55 3.03
C ASP A 159 26.44 -22.62 2.70
N ILE A 160 27.59 -22.88 3.31
CA ILE A 160 28.87 -22.28 2.97
C ILE A 160 29.69 -23.38 2.30
N PRO A 161 29.84 -23.34 0.97
CA PRO A 161 30.46 -24.42 0.21
C PRO A 161 31.83 -24.83 0.78
N GLY A 162 31.98 -26.13 1.05
CA GLY A 162 33.21 -26.71 1.59
C GLY A 162 33.50 -26.40 3.07
N VAL A 163 32.63 -25.65 3.75
CA VAL A 163 32.82 -25.25 5.16
C VAL A 163 31.73 -25.82 6.05
N VAL A 164 30.45 -25.47 5.82
CA VAL A 164 29.36 -25.84 6.71
C VAL A 164 28.01 -25.78 6.00
N LYS A 165 27.17 -26.79 6.26
CA LYS A 165 25.75 -26.78 5.94
C LYS A 165 24.97 -26.95 7.23
N THR A 166 24.12 -25.98 7.54
CA THR A 166 23.25 -26.00 8.72
C THR A 166 21.80 -25.77 8.29
N TYR A 167 20.86 -26.10 9.17
CA TYR A 167 19.45 -25.98 8.87
C TYR A 167 18.61 -25.59 10.08
N ARG A 168 17.41 -25.11 9.79
CA ARG A 168 16.36 -24.84 10.76
C ARG A 168 15.01 -25.25 10.19
N GLU A 169 14.26 -26.01 10.96
CA GLU A 169 12.88 -26.35 10.63
C GLU A 169 11.93 -25.19 11.01
N VAL A 170 10.94 -24.98 10.16
CA VAL A 170 9.90 -23.95 10.30
C VAL A 170 8.56 -24.64 10.18
N VAL A 171 7.85 -24.73 11.30
CA VAL A 171 6.48 -25.22 11.35
C VAL A 171 5.54 -24.04 11.22
N VAL A 172 4.86 -23.95 10.07
CA VAL A 172 3.87 -22.92 9.75
C VAL A 172 2.48 -23.42 10.11
N ASN A 173 1.85 -22.78 11.09
CA ASN A 173 0.49 -23.08 11.51
C ASN A 173 -0.54 -22.29 10.69
N ALA A 174 -1.73 -22.86 10.52
CA ALA A 174 -2.87 -22.13 9.98
C ALA A 174 -3.23 -20.94 10.88
N SER A 175 -3.72 -19.86 10.26
CA SER A 175 -4.21 -18.73 11.02
C SER A 175 -5.69 -18.96 11.37
N SER A 176 -6.15 -18.36 12.45
CA SER A 176 -7.56 -18.45 12.83
C SER A 176 -8.19 -17.10 13.11
N ARG A 177 -7.39 -16.03 13.26
CA ARG A 177 -7.86 -14.72 13.71
C ARG A 177 -7.01 -13.60 13.13
N LEU A 178 -7.70 -12.54 12.71
CA LEU A 178 -7.14 -11.26 12.31
C LEU A 178 -7.52 -10.26 13.39
N THR A 179 -6.57 -9.51 13.92
CA THR A 179 -6.87 -8.39 14.82
C THR A 179 -6.64 -7.07 14.10
N LEU A 180 -7.61 -6.18 14.24
CA LEU A 180 -7.68 -4.90 13.55
C LEU A 180 -7.44 -3.76 14.54
N SER A 181 -6.61 -2.79 14.19
CA SER A 181 -6.38 -1.60 15.01
C SER A 181 -6.03 -0.39 14.16
N TYR A 182 -6.30 0.80 14.67
CA TYR A 182 -5.93 2.08 14.06
C TYR A 182 -5.69 3.12 15.17
N ASP A 183 -5.12 4.27 14.82
CA ASP A 183 -4.92 5.36 15.77
C ASP A 183 -6.26 6.07 16.05
N LEU A 184 -6.72 6.06 17.31
CA LEU A 184 -8.02 6.60 17.72
C LEU A 184 -8.19 8.10 17.43
N LYS A 185 -7.09 8.85 17.21
CA LYS A 185 -7.14 10.26 16.81
C LYS A 185 -7.39 10.47 15.32
N THR A 186 -7.36 9.39 14.53
CA THR A 186 -7.54 9.43 13.08
C THR A 186 -8.96 9.08 12.68
N TYR A 187 -9.39 9.64 11.56
CA TYR A 187 -10.70 9.43 10.96
C TYR A 187 -10.58 9.43 9.44
N LEU A 188 -11.59 8.90 8.76
CA LEU A 188 -11.70 8.96 7.30
C LEU A 188 -12.42 10.25 6.88
N THR A 189 -11.98 10.81 5.76
CA THR A 189 -12.69 11.86 5.02
C THR A 189 -12.59 11.57 3.53
N ASN A 190 -13.54 12.06 2.74
CA ASN A 190 -13.58 11.94 1.29
C ASN A 190 -12.91 13.12 0.56
N THR A 191 -12.25 14.04 1.26
CA THR A 191 -11.46 15.11 0.62
C THR A 191 -10.25 14.50 -0.11
N PRO A 192 -10.02 14.80 -1.41
CA PRO A 192 -8.91 14.23 -2.18
C PRO A 192 -7.50 14.48 -1.59
N ASN A 193 -7.29 15.61 -0.93
CA ASN A 193 -6.02 15.99 -0.31
C ASN A 193 -5.86 15.52 1.14
N SER A 194 -6.75 14.64 1.61
CA SER A 194 -6.70 14.11 2.97
C SER A 194 -5.53 13.15 3.19
N THR A 195 -5.15 13.01 4.47
CA THR A 195 -4.10 12.07 4.86
C THR A 195 -4.55 10.62 4.64
N VAL A 196 -3.61 9.76 4.27
CA VAL A 196 -3.87 8.33 4.07
C VAL A 196 -4.23 7.68 5.40
N PHE A 197 -5.42 7.12 5.51
CA PHE A 197 -5.83 6.39 6.70
C PHE A 197 -5.19 4.99 6.70
N LYS A 198 -4.68 4.58 7.88
CA LYS A 198 -3.96 3.32 8.07
C LYS A 198 -4.72 2.43 9.03
N LEU A 199 -5.27 1.34 8.51
CA LEU A 199 -5.83 0.26 9.32
C LEU A 199 -4.80 -0.86 9.46
N PHE A 200 -4.26 -1.05 10.65
CA PHE A 200 -3.28 -2.08 10.94
C PHE A 200 -3.94 -3.43 11.18
N ILE A 201 -3.27 -4.48 10.71
CA ILE A 201 -3.74 -5.86 10.75
C ILE A 201 -2.61 -6.73 11.24
N THR A 202 -2.90 -7.53 12.26
CA THR A 202 -2.02 -8.60 12.69
C THR A 202 -2.70 -9.94 12.53
N ILE A 203 -1.98 -10.88 11.95
CA ILE A 203 -2.44 -12.24 11.68
C ILE A 203 -1.94 -13.13 12.83
N GLY A 204 -2.84 -13.91 13.43
CA GLY A 204 -2.48 -14.78 14.56
C GLY A 204 -2.50 -14.06 15.92
N ARG A 205 -1.83 -14.64 16.92
CA ARG A 205 -1.90 -14.18 18.33
C ARG A 205 -0.66 -13.43 18.83
N ASN A 206 0.37 -13.32 18.00
CA ASN A 206 1.70 -12.86 18.44
C ASN A 206 1.88 -11.33 18.40
N GLY A 207 0.84 -10.56 18.04
CA GLY A 207 0.88 -9.09 18.03
C GLY A 207 1.75 -8.46 16.92
N ALA A 208 2.55 -9.26 16.20
CA ALA A 208 3.30 -8.86 15.02
C ALA A 208 3.46 -10.04 14.06
N ASN A 209 3.65 -9.73 12.78
CA ASN A 209 3.92 -10.67 11.70
C ASN A 209 5.34 -10.56 11.17
N LEU A 210 6.24 -9.81 11.83
CA LEU A 210 7.65 -9.79 11.51
C LEU A 210 8.45 -10.50 12.61
N LYS A 211 9.26 -11.47 12.21
CA LYS A 211 10.14 -12.21 13.11
C LYS A 211 11.60 -11.90 12.80
N GLY A 212 12.34 -11.55 13.86
CA GLY A 212 13.75 -11.18 13.77
C GLY A 212 13.94 -9.71 13.38
N SER A 213 15.19 -9.34 13.10
CA SER A 213 15.55 -7.98 12.70
C SER A 213 16.13 -8.00 11.30
N CYS A 214 15.42 -7.36 10.37
CA CYS A 214 15.78 -7.37 8.96
C CYS A 214 16.93 -6.41 8.66
N THR A 215 17.85 -6.82 7.79
CA THR A 215 18.80 -5.90 7.17
C THR A 215 18.10 -5.01 6.12
N PRO A 216 18.73 -3.90 5.68
CA PRO A 216 18.20 -3.11 4.58
C PRO A 216 17.98 -3.92 3.30
N SER A 217 18.86 -4.88 2.98
CA SER A 217 18.70 -5.77 1.83
C SER A 217 17.50 -6.71 1.97
N GLN A 218 17.27 -7.27 3.17
CA GLN A 218 16.09 -8.08 3.45
C GLN A 218 14.81 -7.24 3.37
N ALA A 219 14.82 -6.01 3.91
CA ALA A 219 13.69 -5.09 3.82
C ALA A 219 13.32 -4.77 2.36
N LEU A 220 14.32 -4.62 1.48
CA LEU A 220 14.10 -4.42 0.06
C LEU A 220 13.53 -5.67 -0.63
N ALA A 221 14.02 -6.87 -0.28
CA ALA A 221 13.49 -8.12 -0.83
C ALA A 221 12.03 -8.37 -0.41
N ILE A 222 11.64 -7.96 0.81
CA ILE A 222 10.25 -8.00 1.27
C ILE A 222 9.34 -7.20 0.34
N THR A 223 9.74 -5.98 -0.03
CA THR A 223 8.88 -5.05 -0.77
C THR A 223 8.95 -5.18 -2.29
N THR A 224 9.96 -5.86 -2.83
CA THR A 224 10.16 -5.97 -4.29
C THR A 224 10.01 -7.39 -4.82
N VAL A 225 10.33 -8.40 -4.02
CA VAL A 225 10.32 -9.81 -4.46
C VAL A 225 9.18 -10.58 -3.80
N LEU A 226 9.09 -10.51 -2.46
CA LEU A 226 8.19 -11.38 -1.72
C LEU A 226 6.77 -10.82 -1.55
N LEU A 227 6.57 -9.50 -1.54
CA LEU A 227 5.24 -8.86 -1.57
C LEU A 227 4.22 -9.52 -0.62
N PRO A 228 4.49 -9.59 0.70
CA PRO A 228 3.63 -10.28 1.66
C PRO A 228 2.19 -9.76 1.66
N GLU A 229 1.99 -8.47 1.36
CA GLU A 229 0.68 -7.81 1.29
C GLU A 229 -0.32 -8.49 0.34
N THR A 230 0.16 -9.26 -0.63
CA THR A 230 -0.66 -10.09 -1.53
C THR A 230 -1.48 -11.16 -0.80
N LEU A 231 -1.15 -11.48 0.46
CA LEU A 231 -1.93 -12.41 1.28
C LEU A 231 -3.22 -11.80 1.83
N VAL A 232 -3.30 -10.47 1.88
CA VAL A 232 -4.35 -9.74 2.58
C VAL A 232 -5.21 -8.97 1.58
N LEU A 233 -6.52 -9.17 1.66
CA LEU A 233 -7.52 -8.38 0.95
C LEU A 233 -8.22 -7.46 1.93
N CYS A 234 -8.16 -6.17 1.64
CA CYS A 234 -8.73 -5.09 2.44
C CYS A 234 -10.09 -4.67 1.90
N HIS A 235 -11.04 -4.43 2.80
CA HIS A 235 -12.41 -4.09 2.45
C HIS A 235 -12.92 -2.92 3.29
N VAL A 236 -13.80 -2.12 2.69
CA VAL A 236 -14.49 -1.01 3.36
C VAL A 236 -15.96 -0.98 2.95
N GLN A 237 -16.83 -0.59 3.87
CA GLN A 237 -18.27 -0.44 3.64
C GLN A 237 -18.82 0.67 4.53
N PHE A 238 -19.72 1.51 4.02
CA PHE A 238 -20.43 2.46 4.87
C PHE A 238 -21.32 1.73 5.88
N SER A 239 -21.41 2.26 7.10
CA SER A 239 -22.23 1.68 8.16
C SER A 239 -23.72 1.90 7.92
N ASN A 240 -24.07 3.04 7.34
CA ASN A 240 -25.43 3.35 6.94
C ASN A 240 -25.79 2.56 5.67
N THR A 241 -26.69 1.59 5.79
CA THR A 241 -27.15 0.75 4.67
C THR A 241 -28.15 1.45 3.75
N LEU A 242 -28.69 2.60 4.15
CA LEU A 242 -29.60 3.41 3.33
C LEU A 242 -28.85 4.27 2.32
N LEU A 243 -27.54 4.44 2.50
CA LEU A 243 -26.67 5.08 1.52
C LEU A 243 -26.44 4.11 0.34
N ASP A 244 -27.09 4.40 -0.79
CA ASP A 244 -26.88 3.67 -2.06
C ASP A 244 -25.56 4.08 -2.76
N ILE A 245 -24.50 4.20 -1.96
CA ILE A 245 -23.17 4.62 -2.40
C ILE A 245 -22.18 3.57 -1.90
N PRO A 246 -21.55 2.78 -2.79
CA PRO A 246 -20.52 1.86 -2.38
C PRO A 246 -19.26 2.63 -1.94
N ALA A 247 -18.69 2.24 -0.81
CA ALA A 247 -17.47 2.84 -0.29
C ALA A 247 -16.28 2.76 -1.26
N SER A 248 -16.27 1.81 -2.20
CA SER A 248 -15.25 1.69 -3.26
C SER A 248 -15.28 2.82 -4.30
N LYS A 249 -16.41 3.54 -4.46
CA LYS A 249 -16.48 4.77 -5.28
C LYS A 249 -15.84 5.96 -4.55
N VAL A 250 -15.79 5.92 -3.23
CA VAL A 250 -15.27 7.01 -2.38
C VAL A 250 -13.81 6.78 -2.04
N PHE A 251 -13.42 5.53 -1.78
CA PHE A 251 -12.10 5.19 -1.28
C PHE A 251 -11.36 4.25 -2.22
N HIS A 252 -10.08 4.52 -2.41
CA HIS A 252 -9.12 3.58 -2.93
C HIS A 252 -8.45 2.85 -1.76
N VAL A 253 -8.55 1.52 -1.74
CA VAL A 253 -8.01 0.68 -0.67
C VAL A 253 -6.98 -0.26 -1.25
N HIS A 254 -5.80 -0.31 -0.64
CA HIS A 254 -4.79 -1.29 -0.98
C HIS A 254 -4.12 -1.85 0.28
N ALA A 255 -3.68 -3.10 0.19
CA ALA A 255 -2.89 -3.73 1.24
C ALA A 255 -1.42 -3.26 1.15
N GLY A 256 -0.71 -3.40 2.26
CA GLY A 256 0.71 -3.16 2.38
C GLY A 256 1.25 -3.90 3.61
N PHE A 257 2.58 -3.94 3.73
CA PHE A 257 3.27 -4.49 4.89
C PHE A 257 4.26 -3.46 5.44
N SER A 258 4.12 -3.11 6.72
CA SER A 258 5.03 -2.20 7.40
C SER A 258 6.16 -3.01 8.03
N THR A 259 7.36 -2.93 7.47
CA THR A 259 8.56 -3.55 8.06
C THR A 259 8.97 -2.89 9.38
N GLU A 260 8.67 -1.59 9.54
CA GLU A 260 8.94 -0.85 10.78
C GLU A 260 8.10 -1.35 11.97
N ARG A 261 6.79 -1.55 11.75
CA ARG A 261 5.88 -2.06 12.79
C ARG A 261 5.79 -3.58 12.81
N GLY A 262 6.23 -4.24 11.74
CA GLY A 262 6.10 -5.67 11.54
C GLY A 262 4.66 -6.14 11.39
N VAL A 263 3.78 -5.34 10.79
CA VAL A 263 2.34 -5.63 10.66
C VAL A 263 1.84 -5.33 9.26
N TYR A 264 0.73 -5.95 8.87
CA TYR A 264 0.01 -5.61 7.65
C TYR A 264 -0.76 -4.30 7.84
N VAL A 265 -1.00 -3.59 6.75
CA VAL A 265 -1.73 -2.33 6.76
C VAL A 265 -2.65 -2.22 5.55
N CYS A 266 -3.92 -1.88 5.75
CA CYS A 266 -4.77 -1.37 4.71
C CYS A 266 -4.62 0.14 4.64
N LEU A 267 -4.21 0.63 3.48
CA LEU A 267 -4.06 2.05 3.19
C LEU A 267 -5.31 2.50 2.44
N ILE A 268 -6.06 3.40 3.06
CA ILE A 268 -7.36 3.90 2.57
C ILE A 268 -7.16 5.36 2.19
N ARG A 269 -7.41 5.68 0.92
CA ARG A 269 -7.26 7.03 0.34
C ARG A 269 -8.57 7.50 -0.27
N ALA A 270 -8.92 8.76 -0.12
CA ALA A 270 -10.04 9.35 -0.84
C ALA A 270 -9.77 9.34 -2.36
N ARG A 271 -10.80 9.04 -3.15
CA ARG A 271 -10.78 9.20 -4.61
C ARG A 271 -11.35 10.58 -4.97
N PRO A 272 -10.96 11.15 -6.12
CA PRO A 272 -11.73 12.22 -6.74
C PRO A 272 -13.17 11.77 -6.97
N GLN A 273 -14.14 12.66 -6.70
CA GLN A 273 -15.56 12.36 -6.71
C GLN A 273 -16.30 13.31 -7.65
N SER A 274 -17.45 12.89 -8.16
CA SER A 274 -18.36 13.79 -8.86
C SER A 274 -19.09 14.71 -7.88
N GLU A 275 -19.61 15.83 -8.37
CA GLU A 275 -20.33 16.79 -7.53
C GLU A 275 -21.58 16.18 -6.89
N GLU A 276 -22.30 15.30 -7.60
CA GLU A 276 -23.50 14.64 -7.07
C GLU A 276 -23.14 13.71 -5.90
N LEU A 277 -22.01 13.00 -6.00
CA LEU A 277 -21.53 12.12 -4.95
C LEU A 277 -21.06 12.91 -3.74
N LEU A 278 -20.35 14.02 -3.97
CA LEU A 278 -19.91 14.93 -2.91
C LEU A 278 -21.11 15.53 -2.17
N GLN A 279 -22.10 16.01 -2.91
CA GLN A 279 -23.35 16.55 -2.36
C GLN A 279 -24.09 15.51 -1.51
N ALA A 280 -24.27 14.28 -2.03
CA ALA A 280 -24.98 13.22 -1.32
C ALA A 280 -24.29 12.81 -0.01
N LEU A 281 -22.95 12.82 0.03
CA LEU A 281 -22.18 12.46 1.21
C LEU A 281 -22.04 13.61 2.22
N SER A 282 -22.08 14.86 1.77
CA SER A 282 -21.79 16.03 2.61
C SER A 282 -22.68 16.14 3.85
N ALA A 283 -23.94 15.70 3.75
CA ALA A 283 -24.90 15.69 4.85
C ALA A 283 -25.17 14.26 5.40
N ALA A 284 -24.41 13.26 4.96
CA ALA A 284 -24.64 11.88 5.37
C ALA A 284 -24.05 11.60 6.76
N ASP A 285 -24.92 11.22 7.71
CA ASP A 285 -24.47 10.69 9.01
C ASP A 285 -24.14 9.20 8.85
N THR A 286 -22.86 8.89 8.71
CA THR A 286 -22.37 7.53 8.51
C THR A 286 -20.96 7.37 9.04
N ALA A 287 -20.57 6.12 9.27
CA ALA A 287 -19.21 5.69 9.57
C ALA A 287 -18.77 4.64 8.53
N VAL A 288 -17.54 4.17 8.61
CA VAL A 288 -17.01 3.16 7.67
C VAL A 288 -16.60 1.92 8.44
N TYR A 289 -17.18 0.78 8.11
CA TYR A 289 -16.64 -0.52 8.51
C TYR A 289 -15.40 -0.84 7.69
N GLY A 290 -14.29 -1.11 8.36
CA GLY A 290 -13.07 -1.67 7.76
C GLY A 290 -12.86 -3.12 8.21
N TRP A 291 -12.43 -3.97 7.29
CA TRP A 291 -11.98 -5.33 7.63
C TRP A 291 -10.99 -5.87 6.60
N ALA A 292 -10.41 -7.01 6.92
CA ALA A 292 -9.52 -7.73 6.04
C ALA A 292 -9.81 -9.23 6.02
N THR A 293 -9.36 -9.89 4.95
CA THR A 293 -9.50 -11.33 4.72
C THR A 293 -8.21 -11.87 4.12
N LEU A 294 -7.91 -13.15 4.36
CA LEU A 294 -6.75 -13.82 3.76
C LEU A 294 -7.15 -14.53 2.47
N VAL A 295 -6.35 -14.39 1.41
CA VAL A 295 -6.69 -14.90 0.05
C VAL A 295 -6.95 -16.41 0.01
N ARG A 296 -6.17 -17.20 0.77
CA ARG A 296 -6.21 -18.68 0.72
C ARG A 296 -6.97 -19.32 1.87
N GLU A 297 -7.45 -18.55 2.83
CA GLU A 297 -8.11 -19.08 4.01
C GLU A 297 -9.59 -18.71 3.99
N ARG A 298 -10.46 -19.72 3.80
CA ARG A 298 -11.89 -19.56 4.04
C ARG A 298 -12.08 -19.44 5.54
N SER A 299 -12.10 -18.20 6.04
CA SER A 299 -12.33 -17.92 7.47
C SER A 299 -13.60 -18.64 7.94
N LYS A 300 -13.44 -19.66 8.80
CA LYS A 300 -14.56 -20.30 9.50
C LYS A 300 -15.06 -19.45 10.67
N ASN A 301 -14.25 -18.49 11.12
CA ASN A 301 -14.60 -17.54 12.17
C ASN A 301 -15.26 -16.32 11.53
N GLY A 302 -16.31 -15.81 12.18
CA GLY A 302 -17.06 -14.64 11.72
C GLY A 302 -16.16 -13.46 11.33
N MET A 303 -16.58 -12.72 10.31
CA MET A 303 -15.81 -11.62 9.74
C MET A 303 -15.66 -10.49 10.78
N GLN A 304 -14.48 -10.35 11.37
CA GLN A 304 -14.20 -9.29 12.32
C GLN A 304 -14.12 -7.96 11.57
N ARG A 305 -15.02 -7.03 11.92
CA ARG A 305 -15.08 -5.68 11.36
C ARG A 305 -14.79 -4.67 12.47
N ILE A 306 -14.19 -3.55 12.12
CA ILE A 306 -14.00 -2.41 13.01
C ILE A 306 -14.71 -1.18 12.46
N LEU A 307 -15.33 -0.40 13.32
CA LEU A 307 -16.00 0.85 12.95
C LEU A 307 -14.98 1.98 12.96
N ILE A 308 -14.83 2.66 11.82
CA ILE A 308 -13.91 3.78 11.61
C ILE A 308 -14.75 5.06 11.51
N PRO A 309 -14.47 6.09 12.32
CA PRO A 309 -15.14 7.38 12.21
C PRO A 309 -14.94 7.99 10.82
N PHE A 310 -16.03 8.53 10.25
CA PHE A 310 -16.00 9.23 8.97
C PHE A 310 -16.51 10.66 9.15
N ILE A 311 -15.80 11.61 8.56
CA ILE A 311 -16.16 13.02 8.51
C ILE A 311 -16.25 13.42 7.04
N PRO A 312 -17.45 13.61 6.48
CA PRO A 312 -17.61 13.95 5.08
C PRO A 312 -17.15 15.39 4.80
N ALA A 313 -16.61 15.59 3.60
CA ALA A 313 -16.33 16.87 3.00
C ALA A 313 -17.61 17.70 2.86
N PHE A 314 -17.51 19.01 3.04
CA PHE A 314 -18.62 19.92 2.79
C PHE A 314 -18.81 20.11 1.29
N TYR A 315 -20.02 20.51 0.90
CA TYR A 315 -20.39 20.77 -0.49
C TYR A 315 -20.87 22.22 -0.67
N ILE A 316 -20.47 22.84 -1.77
CA ILE A 316 -20.89 24.18 -2.17
C ILE A 316 -21.35 24.10 -3.63
N ASN A 317 -22.55 24.56 -3.90
CA ASN A 317 -23.15 24.57 -5.25
C ASN A 317 -22.83 25.87 -6.03
N GLN A 318 -21.82 26.62 -5.61
CA GLN A 318 -21.54 27.96 -6.11
C GLN A 318 -20.03 28.11 -6.33
N SER A 319 -19.63 28.20 -7.59
CA SER A 319 -18.25 28.55 -7.98
C SER A 319 -18.07 30.06 -8.14
N GLU A 320 -19.13 30.78 -8.48
CA GLU A 320 -19.14 32.23 -8.63
C GLU A 320 -20.32 32.88 -7.86
N LEU A 321 -20.07 34.05 -7.27
CA LEU A 321 -21.05 34.93 -6.63
C LEU A 321 -21.09 36.27 -7.35
N VAL A 322 -22.23 36.60 -7.97
CA VAL A 322 -22.41 37.86 -8.69
C VAL A 322 -23.20 38.85 -7.84
N LEU A 323 -22.64 40.04 -7.62
CA LEU A 323 -23.24 41.11 -6.82
C LEU A 323 -23.51 42.34 -7.71
N SER A 324 -24.59 43.08 -7.43
CA SER A 324 -24.98 44.28 -8.21
C SER A 324 -25.28 45.47 -7.30
N ARG A 325 -25.42 46.68 -7.85
CA ARG A 325 -25.83 47.85 -7.06
C ARG A 325 -27.21 47.70 -6.42
N ARG A 326 -28.11 46.91 -7.04
CA ARG A 326 -29.46 46.62 -6.51
C ARG A 326 -29.48 45.44 -5.54
N GLN A 327 -28.46 44.59 -5.59
CA GLN A 327 -28.30 43.40 -4.77
C GLN A 327 -26.87 43.35 -4.27
N ASP A 328 -26.62 44.18 -3.26
CA ASP A 328 -25.32 44.39 -2.60
C ASP A 328 -25.00 43.29 -1.56
N VAL A 329 -25.97 42.42 -1.28
CA VAL A 329 -25.84 41.24 -0.44
C VAL A 329 -26.13 39.97 -1.25
N GLY A 330 -25.17 39.04 -1.25
CA GLY A 330 -25.32 37.69 -1.78
C GLY A 330 -25.24 36.64 -0.68
N GLU A 331 -25.63 35.41 -0.99
CA GLU A 331 -25.60 34.29 -0.04
C GLU A 331 -24.72 33.17 -0.57
N ILE A 332 -23.82 32.68 0.27
CA ILE A 332 -23.09 31.44 0.04
C ILE A 332 -23.74 30.32 0.85
N ARG A 333 -24.05 29.22 0.19
CA ARG A 333 -24.74 28.06 0.78
C ARG A 333 -23.79 26.88 0.88
N VAL A 334 -23.52 26.44 2.09
CA VAL A 334 -22.62 25.32 2.39
C VAL A 334 -23.41 24.18 3.01
N LEU A 335 -23.32 23.00 2.41
CA LEU A 335 -23.95 21.78 2.89
C LEU A 335 -22.90 20.92 3.62
N GLY A 336 -23.22 20.42 4.81
CA GLY A 336 -22.28 19.67 5.63
C GLY A 336 -22.94 19.06 6.86
N VAL A 337 -22.29 18.06 7.46
CA VAL A 337 -22.65 17.58 8.79
C VAL A 337 -22.32 18.63 9.85
N GLU A 338 -23.07 18.63 10.95
CA GLU A 338 -22.99 19.65 12.01
C GLU A 338 -21.56 19.93 12.49
N ARG A 339 -20.82 18.86 12.84
CA ARG A 339 -19.42 18.95 13.29
C ARG A 339 -18.47 19.64 12.30
N VAL A 340 -18.77 19.57 11.00
CA VAL A 340 -17.98 20.22 9.94
C VAL A 340 -18.39 21.69 9.85
N LEU A 341 -19.69 21.98 9.84
CA LEU A 341 -20.21 23.34 9.77
C LEU A 341 -19.74 24.22 10.93
N GLU A 342 -19.65 23.66 12.14
CA GLU A 342 -19.14 24.35 13.34
C GLU A 342 -17.65 24.71 13.26
N LYS A 343 -16.91 24.05 12.37
CA LYS A 343 -15.47 24.25 12.15
C LYS A 343 -15.16 24.89 10.79
N LEU A 344 -16.15 25.48 10.13
CA LEU A 344 -15.95 26.23 8.90
C LEU A 344 -15.38 27.62 9.18
N GLU A 345 -14.30 27.93 8.50
CA GLU A 345 -13.74 29.28 8.41
C GLU A 345 -14.09 29.86 7.05
N VAL A 346 -14.83 30.97 7.04
CA VAL A 346 -15.28 31.67 5.83
C VAL A 346 -14.80 33.12 5.88
N PHE A 347 -13.90 33.48 4.98
CA PHE A 347 -13.29 34.82 4.97
C PHE A 347 -13.08 35.35 3.55
N PRO A 348 -13.23 36.66 3.34
CA PRO A 348 -12.98 37.28 2.05
C PRO A 348 -11.47 37.48 1.82
N SER A 349 -11.03 37.38 0.57
CA SER A 349 -9.65 37.69 0.19
C SER A 349 -9.36 39.20 0.13
N SER A 350 -10.38 40.05 0.26
CA SER A 350 -10.29 41.51 0.12
C SER A 350 -11.22 42.23 1.11
N PRO A 351 -10.82 43.37 1.69
CA PRO A 351 -11.64 44.15 2.62
C PRO A 351 -12.85 44.83 1.96
N VAL A 352 -12.97 44.77 0.63
CA VAL A 352 -14.13 45.28 -0.12
C VAL A 352 -15.41 44.46 0.18
N LEU A 353 -15.26 43.25 0.70
CA LEU A 353 -16.36 42.36 1.07
C LEU A 353 -16.36 42.09 2.57
N VAL A 354 -17.55 41.90 3.13
CA VAL A 354 -17.72 41.46 4.52
C VAL A 354 -18.62 40.23 4.53
N VAL A 355 -18.13 39.16 5.14
CA VAL A 355 -18.92 37.95 5.44
C VAL A 355 -19.52 38.15 6.84
N SER A 356 -20.85 38.08 6.96
CA SER A 356 -21.51 38.18 8.27
C SER A 356 -21.69 36.80 8.90
N GLY A 357 -22.11 36.77 10.17
CA GLY A 357 -22.36 35.51 10.88
C GLY A 357 -23.32 34.57 10.11
N HIS A 358 -23.00 33.27 10.13
CA HIS A 358 -23.80 32.26 9.46
C HIS A 358 -25.18 32.08 10.09
N ARG A 359 -26.16 31.69 9.27
CA ARG A 359 -27.49 31.26 9.71
C ARG A 359 -27.68 29.79 9.34
N ARG A 360 -28.21 29.00 10.27
CA ARG A 360 -28.63 27.62 10.00
C ARG A 360 -30.03 27.63 9.38
N SER A 361 -30.23 26.86 8.33
CA SER A 361 -31.57 26.69 7.74
C SER A 361 -32.41 25.78 8.62
N SER A 362 -33.61 26.22 9.03
CA SER A 362 -34.58 25.37 9.72
C SER A 362 -35.25 24.35 8.78
N LEU A 363 -35.27 24.64 7.48
CA LEU A 363 -35.93 23.84 6.44
C LEU A 363 -35.03 22.72 5.90
N THR A 364 -33.72 22.87 6.00
CA THR A 364 -32.75 21.93 5.41
C THR A 364 -31.64 21.65 6.43
N PRO A 365 -31.72 20.51 7.16
CA PRO A 365 -30.66 20.10 8.07
C PRO A 365 -29.31 20.02 7.34
N GLY A 366 -28.25 20.49 8.00
CA GLY A 366 -26.91 20.52 7.42
C GLY A 366 -26.65 21.65 6.41
N LEU A 367 -27.55 22.62 6.26
CA LEU A 367 -27.33 23.80 5.42
C LEU A 367 -26.96 25.04 6.26
N ALA A 368 -25.75 25.56 6.05
CA ALA A 368 -25.30 26.84 6.57
C ALA A 368 -25.29 27.91 5.46
N VAL A 369 -25.84 29.09 5.78
CA VAL A 369 -25.94 30.22 4.85
C VAL A 369 -25.09 31.37 5.36
N TYR A 370 -24.13 31.81 4.54
CA TYR A 370 -23.20 32.90 4.83
C TYR A 370 -23.55 34.11 3.95
N PRO A 371 -24.14 35.18 4.52
CA PRO A 371 -24.42 36.39 3.78
C PRO A 371 -23.13 37.21 3.57
N VAL A 372 -22.87 37.57 2.31
CA VAL A 372 -21.71 38.33 1.85
C VAL A 372 -22.18 39.69 1.36
N ARG A 373 -21.72 40.77 2.00
CA ARG A 373 -22.09 42.15 1.67
C ARG A 373 -20.91 42.89 1.04
N VAL A 374 -21.19 43.71 0.03
CA VAL A 374 -20.22 44.63 -0.55
C VAL A 374 -20.13 45.90 0.31
N VAL A 375 -18.92 46.27 0.73
CA VAL A 375 -18.66 47.53 1.46
C VAL A 375 -18.54 48.71 0.50
N ASN A 376 -17.81 48.53 -0.61
CA ASN A 376 -17.64 49.54 -1.64
C ASN A 376 -17.76 48.93 -3.04
N PHE A 377 -18.91 49.16 -3.68
CA PHE A 377 -19.19 48.59 -5.00
C PHE A 377 -18.31 49.16 -6.11
N THR A 378 -17.91 50.43 -6.00
CA THR A 378 -16.99 51.08 -6.95
C THR A 378 -15.62 50.42 -6.89
N SER A 379 -15.11 50.14 -5.69
CA SER A 379 -13.87 49.39 -5.51
C SER A 379 -13.98 47.97 -6.08
N LEU A 380 -15.10 47.28 -5.83
CA LEU A 380 -15.33 45.93 -6.38
C LEU A 380 -15.30 45.92 -7.92
N GLN A 381 -15.84 46.94 -8.58
CA GLN A 381 -15.84 47.07 -10.04
C GLN A 381 -14.48 47.45 -10.64
N GLN A 382 -13.68 48.22 -9.90
CA GLN A 382 -12.37 48.72 -10.34
C GLN A 382 -11.21 47.80 -9.98
N THR A 383 -11.44 46.73 -9.21
CA THR A 383 -10.39 45.80 -8.81
C THR A 383 -9.92 44.97 -10.01
N ALA A 384 -8.61 44.98 -10.27
CA ALA A 384 -7.99 44.21 -11.35
C ALA A 384 -7.71 42.75 -11.00
N SER A 385 -7.55 42.42 -9.71
CA SER A 385 -7.34 41.05 -9.22
C SER A 385 -8.67 40.34 -8.91
N PRO A 386 -8.75 39.02 -9.14
CA PRO A 386 -9.92 38.24 -8.73
C PRO A 386 -10.06 38.23 -7.21
N ILE A 387 -11.29 38.48 -6.74
CA ILE A 387 -11.64 38.47 -5.32
C ILE A 387 -12.38 37.16 -5.01
N PHE A 388 -11.99 36.48 -3.95
CA PHE A 388 -12.56 35.20 -3.55
C PHE A 388 -13.15 35.27 -2.15
N ILE A 389 -14.16 34.45 -1.89
CA ILE A 389 -14.51 34.02 -0.55
C ILE A 389 -13.90 32.64 -0.33
N ASN A 390 -12.94 32.56 0.58
CA ASN A 390 -12.28 31.31 0.94
C ASN A 390 -13.08 30.63 2.04
N ILE A 391 -13.37 29.34 1.83
CA ILE A 391 -14.12 28.50 2.76
C ILE A 391 -13.24 27.30 3.04
N SER A 392 -12.86 27.12 4.30
CA SER A 392 -11.99 26.02 4.70
C SER A 392 -12.48 25.34 5.96
N CYS A 393 -12.14 24.05 6.10
CA CYS A 393 -12.43 23.28 7.29
C CYS A 393 -11.19 22.49 7.71
N GLU A 394 -10.70 22.76 8.92
CA GLU A 394 -9.54 22.06 9.48
C GLU A 394 -9.79 20.54 9.59
N LEU A 395 -11.01 20.15 10.00
CA LEU A 395 -11.38 18.74 10.18
C LEU A 395 -11.29 17.95 8.86
N THR A 396 -11.76 18.49 7.75
CA THR A 396 -11.74 17.76 6.47
C THR A 396 -10.50 18.08 5.64
N SER A 397 -9.66 19.02 6.09
CA SER A 397 -8.55 19.61 5.32
C SER A 397 -8.99 20.08 3.93
N GLN A 398 -10.27 20.45 3.79
CA GLN A 398 -10.85 20.94 2.54
C GLN A 398 -10.76 22.46 2.51
N SER A 399 -10.45 23.00 1.33
CA SER A 399 -10.44 24.44 1.07
C SER A 399 -11.03 24.68 -0.31
N GLU A 400 -12.06 25.50 -0.36
CA GLU A 400 -12.76 25.91 -1.58
C GLU A 400 -12.74 27.45 -1.68
N ALA A 401 -12.80 27.97 -2.91
CA ALA A 401 -12.81 29.40 -3.16
C ALA A 401 -13.94 29.76 -4.13
N VAL A 402 -14.82 30.66 -3.71
CA VAL A 402 -15.92 31.17 -4.54
C VAL A 402 -15.51 32.52 -5.13
N LEU A 403 -15.49 32.63 -6.45
CA LEU A 403 -15.10 33.87 -7.14
C LEU A 403 -16.22 34.91 -7.05
N VAL A 404 -15.90 36.14 -6.65
CA VAL A 404 -16.88 37.23 -6.55
C VAL A 404 -16.74 38.16 -7.75
N ARG A 405 -17.85 38.40 -8.45
CA ARG A 405 -17.92 39.33 -9.60
C ARG A 405 -18.91 40.46 -9.35
N ALA A 406 -18.52 41.68 -9.71
CA ALA A 406 -19.46 42.79 -9.80
C ALA A 406 -20.18 42.76 -11.16
N LEU A 407 -21.51 42.80 -11.13
CA LEU A 407 -22.30 43.03 -12.32
C LEU A 407 -22.06 44.47 -12.79
N LYS A 408 -21.46 44.63 -13.97
CA LYS A 408 -21.41 45.93 -14.65
C LYS A 408 -22.81 46.21 -15.20
N GLU A 409 -23.54 47.12 -14.55
CA GLU A 409 -24.70 47.72 -15.20
C GLU A 409 -24.20 48.37 -16.50
N LYS A 410 -24.78 47.99 -17.64
CA LYS A 410 -24.66 48.82 -18.85
C LYS A 410 -25.16 50.20 -18.43
N ALA A 411 -24.26 51.19 -18.43
CA ALA A 411 -24.66 52.58 -18.31
C ALA A 411 -25.80 52.80 -19.32
N GLY A 412 -26.94 53.30 -18.83
CA GLY A 412 -28.07 53.59 -19.68
C GLY A 412 -27.61 54.41 -20.87
N ALA A 413 -27.79 53.85 -22.06
CA ALA A 413 -27.78 54.63 -23.28
C ALA A 413 -29.10 55.41 -23.32
N ASP A 414 -29.23 56.42 -22.46
CA ASP A 414 -30.05 57.59 -22.75
C ASP A 414 -29.10 58.61 -23.37
N GLN A 415 -29.45 59.06 -24.57
CA GLN A 415 -28.69 59.92 -25.51
C GLN A 415 -27.70 59.18 -26.42
N CYS A 416 -28.25 58.56 -27.47
CA CYS A 416 -28.03 59.02 -28.85
C CYS A 416 -29.07 58.34 -29.76
N GLU A 417 -30.06 59.11 -30.20
CA GLU A 417 -30.80 58.82 -31.43
C GLU A 417 -29.78 58.72 -32.58
N ASP A 418 -29.38 57.50 -32.95
CA ASP A 418 -29.17 57.07 -34.35
C ASP A 418 -28.44 55.72 -34.42
N SER A 419 -29.09 54.66 -33.95
CA SER A 419 -28.71 53.29 -34.35
C SER A 419 -29.83 52.25 -34.20
N GLY A 420 -31.09 52.70 -34.09
CA GLY A 420 -32.26 51.84 -33.88
C GLY A 420 -32.71 51.00 -35.08
N ILE A 421 -32.09 51.17 -36.25
CA ILE A 421 -32.52 50.51 -37.50
C ILE A 421 -31.71 49.23 -37.77
N LEU A 422 -30.43 49.20 -37.43
CA LEU A 422 -29.55 48.05 -37.73
C LEU A 422 -29.62 46.94 -36.68
N GLN A 423 -29.84 47.30 -35.40
CA GLN A 423 -29.92 46.32 -34.30
C GLN A 423 -31.31 45.66 -34.18
N LYS A 424 -32.38 46.31 -34.68
CA LYS A 424 -33.70 45.67 -34.83
C LYS A 424 -33.72 44.61 -35.94
N PHE A 425 -32.80 44.67 -36.90
CA PHE A 425 -32.72 43.69 -37.99
C PHE A 425 -32.00 42.40 -37.60
N LEU A 426 -31.02 42.47 -36.69
CA LEU A 426 -30.24 41.32 -36.22
C LEU A 426 -30.80 40.62 -34.97
N GLY A 427 -31.76 41.25 -34.26
CA GLY A 427 -32.33 40.71 -33.02
C GLY A 427 -33.60 39.87 -33.17
N SER A 428 -34.16 39.74 -34.38
CA SER A 428 -35.39 38.98 -34.60
C SER A 428 -35.08 37.65 -35.29
N HIS A 429 -35.27 36.54 -34.57
CA HIS A 429 -35.18 35.19 -35.14
C HIS A 429 -36.11 35.01 -36.36
N GLN A 430 -37.18 35.81 -36.44
CA GLN A 430 -38.16 35.76 -37.51
C GLN A 430 -37.64 36.38 -38.82
N THR A 431 -36.80 37.44 -38.76
CA THR A 431 -36.16 38.01 -39.95
C THR A 431 -35.01 37.14 -40.47
N ILE A 432 -34.24 36.50 -39.57
CA ILE A 432 -33.18 35.55 -39.97
C ILE A 432 -33.78 34.29 -40.61
N LEU A 433 -34.89 33.78 -40.07
CA LEU A 433 -35.59 32.65 -40.68
C LEU A 433 -36.16 33.01 -42.06
N PHE A 434 -36.73 34.21 -42.21
CA PHE A 434 -37.23 34.68 -43.50
C PHE A 434 -36.12 34.86 -44.54
N THR A 435 -34.97 35.41 -44.16
CA THR A 435 -33.83 35.55 -45.09
C THR A 435 -33.24 34.19 -45.44
N LEU A 436 -33.12 33.25 -44.50
CA LEU A 436 -32.69 31.88 -44.78
C LEU A 436 -33.66 31.17 -45.74
N CYS A 437 -34.97 31.25 -45.50
CA CYS A 437 -35.99 30.67 -46.39
C CYS A 437 -35.98 31.32 -47.77
N ALA A 438 -35.78 32.63 -47.88
CA ALA A 438 -35.69 33.33 -49.16
C ALA A 438 -34.43 32.91 -49.95
N VAL A 439 -33.28 32.74 -49.28
CA VAL A 439 -32.04 32.24 -49.89
C VAL A 439 -32.18 30.79 -50.33
N LEU A 440 -32.82 29.93 -49.52
CA LEU A 440 -33.09 28.54 -49.87
C LEU A 440 -34.08 28.42 -51.04
N ALA A 441 -35.12 29.25 -51.07
CA ALA A 441 -36.08 29.27 -52.17
C ALA A 441 -35.42 29.75 -53.48
N SER A 442 -34.61 30.79 -53.43
CA SER A 442 -33.90 31.31 -54.62
C SER A 442 -32.81 30.36 -55.14
N THR A 443 -32.12 29.63 -54.26
CA THR A 443 -31.19 28.56 -54.65
C THR A 443 -31.91 27.34 -55.22
N ALA A 444 -33.05 26.94 -54.66
CA ALA A 444 -33.88 25.87 -55.24
C ALA A 444 -34.43 26.26 -56.62
N PHE A 445 -34.83 27.52 -56.80
CA PHE A 445 -35.34 28.01 -58.08
C PHE A 445 -34.25 28.07 -59.15
N THR A 446 -33.04 28.54 -58.79
CA THR A 446 -31.89 28.50 -59.72
C THR A 446 -31.46 27.07 -60.03
N PHE A 447 -31.48 26.15 -59.06
CA PHE A 447 -31.20 24.74 -59.30
C PHE A 447 -32.24 24.08 -60.21
N LEU A 448 -33.53 24.34 -60.01
CA LEU A 448 -34.60 23.83 -60.88
C LEU A 448 -34.54 24.44 -62.28
N ALA A 449 -34.26 25.73 -62.41
CA ALA A 449 -34.05 26.38 -63.71
C ALA A 449 -32.82 25.81 -64.43
N TYR A 450 -31.73 25.58 -63.71
CA TYR A 450 -30.50 24.99 -64.22
C TYR A 450 -30.70 23.53 -64.65
N ASN A 451 -31.40 22.73 -63.85
CA ASN A 451 -31.74 21.35 -64.20
C ASN A 451 -32.73 21.28 -65.36
N ALA A 452 -33.74 22.14 -65.43
CA ALA A 452 -34.66 22.20 -66.56
C ALA A 452 -33.95 22.61 -67.86
N PHE A 453 -32.91 23.45 -67.77
CA PHE A 453 -32.05 23.82 -68.89
C PHE A 453 -31.14 22.66 -69.31
N LEU A 454 -30.51 21.95 -68.37
CA LEU A 454 -29.67 20.78 -68.65
C LEU A 454 -30.47 19.60 -69.23
N HIS A 455 -31.68 19.36 -68.72
CA HIS A 455 -32.56 18.29 -69.21
C HIS A 455 -33.08 18.54 -70.63
N LYS A 456 -33.00 19.79 -71.11
CA LYS A 456 -33.26 20.17 -72.51
C LYS A 456 -32.05 19.98 -73.44
N ILE A 457 -30.84 19.85 -72.89
CA ILE A 457 -29.58 19.82 -73.66
C ILE A 457 -28.94 18.42 -73.68
N GLN A 458 -29.29 17.52 -72.76
CA GLN A 458 -28.80 16.14 -72.76
C GLN A 458 -29.90 15.12 -73.03
N THR A 459 -30.04 14.72 -74.30
CA THR A 459 -30.70 13.46 -74.68
C THR A 459 -29.65 12.51 -75.24
N ALA A 460 -29.14 11.60 -74.41
CA ALA A 460 -28.43 10.40 -74.85
C ALA A 460 -28.54 9.29 -73.79
N PRO A 461 -28.95 8.05 -74.14
CA PRO A 461 -29.16 6.97 -73.18
C PRO A 461 -27.84 6.27 -72.82
N VAL A 462 -27.64 5.95 -71.55
CA VAL A 462 -26.47 5.18 -71.07
C VAL A 462 -26.86 3.70 -70.93
N VAL A 463 -26.13 2.84 -71.64
CA VAL A 463 -26.22 1.37 -71.60
C VAL A 463 -25.24 0.83 -70.55
N TYR A 464 -25.68 -0.08 -69.68
CA TYR A 464 -24.86 -0.74 -68.66
C TYR A 464 -24.20 -2.03 -69.21
N VAL A 465 -22.91 -2.23 -68.93
CA VAL A 465 -22.18 -3.50 -69.13
C VAL A 465 -21.49 -3.90 -67.81
N PRO A 466 -21.56 -5.17 -67.34
CA PRO A 466 -21.02 -5.58 -66.05
C PRO A 466 -19.61 -6.20 -66.13
N THR A 467 -18.76 -5.95 -65.12
CA THR A 467 -17.39 -6.48 -65.00
C THR A 467 -17.24 -7.54 -63.89
N ARG A 468 -16.38 -8.55 -64.17
CA ARG A 468 -16.06 -9.76 -63.37
C ARG A 468 -15.16 -9.48 -62.16
N GLY A 469 -15.32 -10.31 -61.11
CA GLY A 469 -14.59 -10.25 -59.84
C GLY A 469 -13.18 -10.88 -59.81
N PRO A 470 -12.41 -10.66 -58.73
CA PRO A 470 -10.97 -10.91 -58.64
C PRO A 470 -10.58 -12.32 -58.11
N PRO A 471 -9.37 -12.83 -58.40
CA PRO A 471 -8.89 -14.13 -57.92
C PRO A 471 -8.04 -14.05 -56.62
N PRO A 472 -7.85 -15.19 -55.91
CA PRO A 472 -7.25 -15.23 -54.56
C PRO A 472 -5.70 -15.41 -54.55
N PRO A 473 -5.04 -15.04 -53.43
CA PRO A 473 -3.58 -15.07 -53.29
C PRO A 473 -3.04 -16.39 -52.71
N GLY A 474 -1.78 -16.71 -53.03
CA GLY A 474 -1.00 -17.84 -52.49
C GLY A 474 0.06 -17.40 -51.48
#